data_AF-A0A1V6DFM7-F1
#
_entry.id   AF-A0A1V6DFM7-F1
#
_cell.length_a   1.000
_cell.length_b   1.000
_cell.length_c   1.000
_cell.angle_alpha   90.00
_cell.angle_beta   90.00
_cell.angle_gamma   90.00
#
_symmetry.space_group_name_H-M   'P 1'
#
loop_
_entity.id
_entity.type
_entity.pdbx_description
1 polymer ?
#
loop_
_entity_poly.entity_id
_entity_poly.type
_entity_poly.pdbx_seq_one_letter_code
_entity_poly.pdbx_strand_id
1 'polypeptide(L)'
;MTHSQNVTLVILLAVAALLSVLLIGAYTTQDARAENVMKSGRYVVCTAAYSESRELLYVLDMQTKQLNVYFADIQGRSILPVGKTVDLESARPSGR
;
A
#
# COMPACT_ATOMS: atom_id res chain seq x y z
N MET A 1 -13.09 45.88 -27.17
CA MET A 1 -13.13 45.00 -25.98
C MET A 1 -11.99 43.98 -26.07
N THR A 2 -10.72 44.40 -25.99
CA THR A 2 -9.67 43.62 -26.70
C THR A 2 -8.41 43.29 -25.92
N HIS A 3 -8.19 43.79 -24.70
CA HIS A 3 -6.99 43.43 -23.92
C HIS A 3 -7.30 42.93 -22.51
N SER A 4 -8.16 43.63 -21.76
CA SER A 4 -8.52 43.22 -20.38
C SER A 4 -9.22 41.85 -20.34
N GLN A 5 -10.13 41.56 -21.28
CA GLN A 5 -10.81 40.26 -21.36
C GLN A 5 -9.86 39.10 -21.68
N ASN A 6 -8.87 39.34 -22.54
CA ASN A 6 -7.88 38.32 -22.90
C ASN A 6 -6.97 37.99 -21.71
N VAL A 7 -6.57 39.01 -20.94
CA VAL A 7 -5.79 38.82 -19.71
C VAL A 7 -6.60 38.06 -18.67
N THR A 8 -7.87 38.40 -18.47
CA THR A 8 -8.76 37.68 -17.55
C THR A 8 -8.94 36.21 -17.94
N LEU A 9 -9.09 35.92 -19.24
CA LEU A 9 -9.16 34.55 -19.75
C LEU A 9 -7.88 33.74 -19.47
N VAL A 10 -6.71 34.34 -19.67
CA VAL A 10 -5.43 33.68 -19.40
C VAL A 10 -5.26 33.37 -17.91
N ILE A 11 -5.65 34.31 -17.04
CA ILE A 11 -5.60 34.10 -15.58
C ILE A 11 -6.57 32.98 -15.16
N LEU A 12 -7.79 32.97 -15.69
CA LEU A 12 -8.78 31.91 -15.43
C LEU A 12 -8.27 30.53 -15.86
N LEU A 13 -7.62 30.44 -17.02
CA LEU A 13 -7.03 29.18 -17.49
C LEU A 13 -5.87 28.71 -16.60
N ALA A 14 -5.01 29.63 -16.16
CA ALA A 14 -3.91 29.29 -15.26
C ALA A 14 -4.42 28.78 -13.90
N VAL A 15 -5.44 29.42 -13.33
CA VAL A 15 -6.07 28.99 -12.07
C VAL A 15 -6.77 27.64 -12.24
N ALA A 16 -7.48 27.42 -13.35
CA ALA A 16 -8.15 26.16 -13.64
C ALA A 16 -7.14 25.00 -13.81
N ALA A 17 -5.99 25.25 -14.43
CA ALA A 17 -4.92 24.27 -14.58
C ALA A 17 -4.33 23.88 -13.22
N LEU A 18 -4.05 24.86 -12.35
CA LEU A 18 -3.55 24.60 -11.00
C LEU A 18 -4.55 23.80 -10.15
N LEU A 19 -5.84 24.16 -10.20
CA LEU A 19 -6.89 23.44 -9.49
C LEU A 19 -7.05 22.00 -10.01
N SER A 20 -6.92 21.78 -11.32
CA SER A 20 -6.97 20.45 -11.93
C SER A 20 -5.84 19.55 -11.45
N VAL A 21 -4.60 20.07 -11.34
CA VAL A 21 -3.45 19.31 -10.82
C VAL A 21 -3.65 18.95 -9.34
N LEU A 22 -4.16 19.90 -8.54
CA LEU A 22 -4.41 19.69 -7.12
C LEU A 22 -5.53 18.67 -6.90
N LEU A 23 -6.57 18.68 -7.75
CA LEU A 23 -7.64 17.71 -7.74
C LEU A 23 -7.14 16.30 -8.08
N ILE A 24 -6.29 16.15 -9.11
CA ILE A 24 -5.69 14.87 -9.44
C ILE A 24 -4.87 14.36 -8.25
N GLY A 25 -3.96 15.17 -7.70
CA GLY A 25 -3.13 14.77 -6.55
C GLY A 25 -3.94 14.36 -5.30
N ALA A 26 -5.08 15.02 -5.06
CA ALA A 26 -5.95 14.71 -3.93
C ALA A 26 -6.81 13.45 -4.13
N TYR A 27 -7.18 13.12 -5.37
CA TYR A 27 -8.04 11.98 -5.69
C TYR A 27 -7.30 10.76 -6.26
N THR A 28 -6.00 10.89 -6.58
CA THR A 28 -5.14 9.75 -6.98
C THR A 28 -4.40 9.12 -5.80
N THR A 29 -4.73 9.47 -4.56
CA THR A 29 -4.32 8.64 -3.43
C THR A 29 -5.03 7.30 -3.58
N GLN A 30 -4.31 6.32 -4.13
CA GLN A 30 -4.73 4.93 -4.10
C GLN A 30 -4.74 4.51 -2.64
N ASP A 31 -5.87 4.73 -1.98
CA ASP A 31 -6.15 4.06 -0.72
C ASP A 31 -6.02 2.57 -1.01
N ALA A 32 -5.05 1.91 -0.38
CA ALA A 32 -4.91 0.47 -0.42
C ALA A 32 -6.16 -0.13 0.25
N ARG A 33 -7.18 -0.42 -0.55
CA ARG A 33 -8.37 -1.13 -0.10
C ARG A 33 -8.05 -2.62 -0.16
N ALA A 34 -8.39 -3.33 0.91
CA ALA A 34 -8.36 -4.79 0.91
C ALA A 34 -9.35 -5.28 -0.16
N GLU A 35 -8.83 -5.59 -1.35
CA GLU A 35 -9.59 -6.22 -2.41
C GLU A 35 -9.84 -7.69 -2.03
N ASN A 36 -11.00 -8.21 -2.42
CA ASN A 36 -11.46 -9.58 -2.15
C ASN A 36 -10.33 -10.61 -2.20
N VAL A 37 -10.38 -11.59 -1.29
CA VAL A 37 -9.47 -12.75 -1.23
C VAL A 37 -9.15 -13.26 -2.64
N MET A 38 -7.99 -12.86 -3.17
CA MET A 38 -7.51 -13.34 -4.46
C MET A 38 -7.21 -14.84 -4.30
N LYS A 39 -8.13 -15.69 -4.77
CA LYS A 39 -7.93 -17.14 -4.99
C LYS A 39 -6.89 -17.44 -6.09
N SER A 40 -5.91 -16.57 -6.29
CA SER A 40 -4.85 -16.75 -7.28
C SER A 40 -3.76 -17.73 -6.82
N GLY A 41 -3.83 -18.27 -5.59
CA GLY A 41 -2.92 -19.31 -5.09
C GLY A 41 -1.45 -18.91 -4.95
N ARG A 42 -1.10 -17.67 -5.33
CA ARG A 42 0.28 -17.15 -5.26
C ARG A 42 0.68 -16.77 -3.85
N TYR A 43 -0.26 -16.27 -3.06
CA TYR A 43 0.00 -15.86 -1.68
C TYR A 43 -0.84 -16.67 -0.72
N VAL A 44 -0.21 -17.17 0.33
CA VAL A 44 -0.88 -17.72 1.51
C VAL A 44 -0.77 -16.68 2.60
N VAL A 45 -1.92 -16.24 3.11
CA VAL A 45 -1.99 -15.21 4.15
C VAL A 45 -2.63 -15.83 5.38
N CYS A 46 -1.98 -15.66 6.53
CA CYS A 46 -2.55 -16.04 7.83
C CYS A 46 -2.23 -15.00 8.89
N THR A 47 -3.07 -14.94 9.91
CA THR A 47 -2.83 -14.13 11.10
C THR A 47 -2.60 -15.06 12.29
N ALA A 48 -1.70 -14.65 13.19
CA ALA A 48 -1.53 -15.32 14.47
C ALA A 48 -1.25 -14.30 15.57
N ALA A 49 -1.77 -14.59 16.77
CA ALA A 49 -1.45 -13.81 17.95
C ALA A 49 0.03 -14.04 18.31
N TYR A 50 0.79 -12.95 18.40
CA TYR A 50 2.17 -12.96 18.89
C TYR A 50 2.24 -12.60 20.38
N SER A 51 1.31 -11.75 20.85
CA SER A 51 1.13 -11.42 22.26
C SER A 51 -0.33 -11.02 22.51
N GLU A 52 -0.73 -10.84 23.77
CA GLU A 52 -2.09 -10.46 24.17
C GLU A 52 -2.63 -9.20 23.46
N SER A 53 -1.76 -8.30 23.00
CA SER A 53 -2.14 -7.05 22.34
C SER A 53 -1.63 -6.93 20.90
N ARG A 54 -0.97 -7.97 20.36
CA ARG A 54 -0.37 -7.90 19.02
C ARG A 54 -0.66 -9.15 18.21
N GLU A 55 -1.29 -8.92 17.07
CA GLU A 55 -1.43 -9.91 16.00
C GLU A 55 -0.39 -9.63 14.91
N LEU A 56 0.17 -10.70 14.37
CA LEU A 56 1.06 -10.66 13.22
C LEU A 56 0.33 -11.17 11.99
N LEU A 57 0.59 -10.50 10.86
CA LEU A 57 0.15 -10.88 9.54
C LEU A 57 1.33 -11.55 8.81
N TYR A 58 1.16 -12.81 8.49
CA TYR A 58 2.12 -13.60 7.73
C TYR A 58 1.66 -13.67 6.28
N VAL A 59 2.55 -13.30 5.36
CA VAL A 59 2.32 -13.34 3.92
C VAL A 59 3.42 -14.20 3.29
N LEU A 60 3.04 -15.40 2.88
CA LEU A 60 3.89 -16.32 2.15
C LEU A 60 3.65 -16.16 0.65
N ASP A 61 4.68 -15.74 -0.08
CA ASP A 61 4.70 -15.80 -1.55
C ASP A 61 5.16 -17.20 -1.99
N MET A 62 4.24 -17.98 -2.54
CA MET A 62 4.47 -19.33 -3.04
C MET A 62 5.36 -19.37 -4.29
N GLN A 63 5.44 -18.27 -5.05
CA GLN A 63 6.28 -18.20 -6.26
C GLN A 63 7.74 -17.99 -5.90
N THR A 64 8.01 -17.06 -4.98
CA THR A 64 9.38 -16.73 -4.54
C THR A 64 9.83 -17.52 -3.32
N LYS A 65 8.90 -18.26 -2.68
CA LYS A 65 9.11 -18.99 -1.42
C LYS A 65 9.59 -18.10 -0.28
N GLN A 66 9.14 -16.86 -0.29
CA GLN A 66 9.51 -15.87 0.70
C GLN A 66 8.37 -15.64 1.69
N LEU A 67 8.73 -15.58 2.97
CA LEU A 67 7.82 -15.21 4.05
C LEU A 67 8.11 -13.76 4.46
N ASN A 68 7.07 -12.94 4.35
CA ASN A 68 7.04 -11.59 4.90
C ASN A 68 6.11 -11.56 6.11
N VAL A 69 6.55 -10.91 7.18
CA VAL A 69 5.78 -10.79 8.42
C VAL A 69 5.56 -9.31 8.67
N TYR A 70 4.34 -8.97 9.04
CA TYR A 70 3.95 -7.60 9.33
C TYR A 70 3.21 -7.52 10.66
N PHE A 71 3.21 -6.35 11.27
CA PHE A 71 2.30 -6.01 12.36
C PHE A 71 1.42 -4.85 11.94
N ALA A 72 0.15 -4.91 12.34
CA ALA A 72 -0.79 -3.81 12.16
C ALA A 72 -0.63 -2.82 13.32
N ASP A 73 -0.12 -1.63 13.03
CA ASP A 73 -0.15 -0.51 13.96
C ASP A 73 -1.51 0.20 13.83
N ILE A 74 -2.39 -0.10 14.78
CA ILE A 74 -3.75 0.47 14.83
C ILE A 74 -3.69 1.98 15.12
N GLN A 75 -2.71 2.44 15.90
CA GLN A 75 -2.57 3.85 16.26
C GLN A 75 -2.04 4.67 15.08
N GLY A 76 -1.02 4.15 14.39
CA GLY A 76 -0.45 4.75 13.19
C GLY A 76 -1.21 4.47 11.89
N ARG A 77 -2.27 3.64 11.93
CA ARG A 77 -3.01 3.14 10.76
C ARG A 77 -2.09 2.60 9.66
N SER A 78 -1.04 1.88 10.05
CA SER A 78 0.00 1.41 9.14
C SER A 78 0.30 -0.07 9.32
N ILE A 79 0.83 -0.70 8.27
CA ILE A 79 1.33 -2.07 8.31
C ILE A 79 2.85 -1.98 8.27
N LEU A 80 3.49 -2.42 9.34
CA LEU A 80 4.94 -2.28 9.51
C LEU A 80 5.60 -3.65 9.39
N PRO A 81 6.68 -3.79 8.60
CA PRO A 81 7.39 -5.05 8.45
C PRO A 81 8.06 -5.45 9.75
N VAL A 82 7.90 -6.72 10.13
CA VAL A 82 8.58 -7.32 11.27
C VAL A 82 9.85 -7.99 10.76
N GLY A 83 10.95 -7.25 10.85
CA GLY A 83 12.27 -7.76 10.49
C GLY A 83 12.50 -7.89 8.99
N LYS A 84 13.29 -8.90 8.61
CA LYS A 84 13.68 -9.15 7.22
C LYS A 84 12.80 -10.23 6.60
N THR A 85 12.61 -10.15 5.28
CA THR A 85 12.02 -11.22 4.49
C THR A 85 12.81 -12.51 4.67
N VAL A 86 12.12 -13.60 4.98
CA VAL A 86 12.73 -14.91 5.21
C VAL A 86 12.58 -15.75 3.95
N ASP A 87 13.69 -16.24 3.41
CA ASP A 87 13.67 -17.26 2.37
C ASP A 87 13.47 -18.64 3.00
N LEU A 88 12.34 -19.28 2.69
CA LEU A 88 11.96 -20.55 3.28
C LEU A 88 12.80 -21.73 2.80
N GLU A 89 13.45 -21.65 1.63
CA GLU A 89 14.38 -22.70 1.20
C GLU A 89 15.63 -22.70 2.07
N SER A 90 16.12 -21.50 2.42
CA SER A 90 17.26 -21.34 3.32
C SER A 90 16.93 -21.67 4.78
N ALA A 91 15.68 -21.47 5.19
CA ALA A 91 15.21 -21.66 6.56
C ALA A 91 14.74 -23.10 6.84
N ARG A 92 14.80 -23.99 5.85
CA ARG A 92 14.39 -25.38 6.01
C ARG A 92 15.30 -26.08 7.03
N PRO A 93 14.77 -26.64 8.13
CA PRO A 93 15.59 -27.39 9.06
C PRO A 93 16.16 -28.61 8.32
N SER A 94 17.48 -28.78 8.37
CA SER A 94 18.14 -30.01 7.93
C SER A 94 17.56 -31.16 8.74
N GLY A 95 16.80 -32.04 8.11
CA GLY A 95 16.09 -33.12 8.78
C GLY A 95 17.02 -33.90 9.72
N ARG A 96 16.58 -34.03 10.97
CA ARG A 96 16.93 -35.10 11.90
C ARG A 96 15.65 -35.79 12.29
#